data_AF-A0A806K1A5-F1
#
_entry.id   AF-A0A806K1A5-F1
#
_cell.length_a   1.000
_cell.length_b   1.000
_cell.length_c   1.000
_cell.angle_alpha   90.00
_cell.angle_beta   90.00
_cell.angle_gamma   90.00
#
_symmetry.space_group_name_H-M   'P 1'
#
loop_
_entity.id
_entity.type
_entity.pdbx_description
1 polymer ?
#
loop_
_entity_poly.entity_id
_entity_poly.type
_entity_poly.pdbx_seq_one_letter_code
_entity_poly.pdbx_strand_id
1 'polypeptide(L)'
;MIMSILNQLMLNGVKIWTIKDNYRLGDNIQSKVLAFAFGLSAEIERDLISQRTKEALARKRSEGVILGRPLGKKSSRVKLSGHEDEIIALLEKRTSKSAIGRIFGVNRMTVDSFLKERMVQKQK
;
A
#
# COMPACT_ATOMS: atom_id res chain seq x y z
N MET A 1 -2.57 8.62 12.96
CA MET A 1 -3.60 9.61 13.38
C MET A 1 -2.91 10.69 14.20
N ILE A 2 -3.50 11.87 14.39
CA ILE A 2 -2.81 12.94 15.14
C ILE A 2 -2.50 12.51 16.59
N MET A 3 -3.42 11.76 17.22
CA MET A 3 -3.24 11.22 18.58
C MET A 3 -2.07 10.23 18.69
N SER A 4 -1.83 9.40 17.67
CA SER A 4 -0.69 8.47 17.68
C SER A 4 0.65 9.21 17.62
N ILE A 5 0.71 10.32 16.88
CA ILE A 5 1.90 11.16 16.78
C ILE A 5 2.15 11.87 18.12
N LEU A 6 1.12 12.44 18.73
CA LEU A 6 1.23 13.11 20.04
C LEU A 6 1.71 12.15 21.13
N ASN A 7 1.17 10.93 21.17
CA ASN A 7 1.61 9.91 22.12
C ASN A 7 3.10 9.55 21.89
N GLN A 8 3.52 9.33 20.64
CA GLN A 8 4.91 8.98 20.32
C GLN A 8 5.89 10.11 20.68
N LEU A 9 5.52 11.37 20.42
CA LEU A 9 6.31 12.53 20.80
C LEU A 9 6.49 12.62 22.33
N MET A 10 5.42 12.38 23.10
CA MET A 10 5.51 12.37 24.56
C MET A 10 6.32 11.21 25.12
N LEU A 11 6.21 10.00 24.55
CA LEU A 11 7.06 8.86 24.93
C LEU A 11 8.55 9.13 24.68
N ASN A 12 8.87 9.93 23.66
CA ASN A 12 10.23 10.35 23.33
C ASN A 12 10.70 11.59 24.12
N GLY A 13 9.94 12.07 25.11
CA GLY A 13 10.29 13.24 25.92
C GLY A 13 10.20 14.57 25.19
N VAL A 14 9.52 14.61 24.03
CA VAL A 14 9.33 15.86 23.27
C VAL A 14 8.26 16.71 23.95
N LYS A 15 8.58 17.98 24.19
CA LYS A 15 7.65 18.95 24.77
C LYS A 15 6.77 19.56 23.69
N ILE A 16 5.45 19.46 23.83
CA ILE A 16 4.48 19.98 22.85
C ILE A 16 3.69 21.10 23.50
N TRP A 17 3.66 22.26 22.85
CA TRP A 17 2.90 23.43 23.29
C TRP A 17 1.83 23.76 22.26
N THR A 18 0.57 23.83 22.68
CA THR A 18 -0.51 24.30 21.83
C THR A 18 -0.79 25.77 22.13
N ILE A 19 -0.75 26.64 21.13
CA ILE A 19 -0.96 28.09 21.32
C ILE A 19 -2.44 28.40 21.54
N LYS A 20 -3.31 27.73 20.79
CA LYS A 20 -4.76 27.97 20.84
C LYS A 20 -5.41 27.44 22.11
N ASP A 21 -5.04 26.22 22.51
CA ASP A 21 -5.64 25.53 23.66
C ASP A 21 -4.77 25.65 24.93
N ASN A 22 -3.60 26.29 24.84
CA ASN A 22 -2.65 26.52 25.93
C ASN A 22 -2.22 25.26 26.69
N TYR A 23 -2.17 24.11 26.01
CA TYR A 23 -1.66 22.87 26.61
C TYR A 23 -0.13 22.84 26.60
N ARG A 24 0.45 22.40 27.71
CA ARG A 24 1.88 22.13 27.85
C ARG A 24 2.09 20.66 28.18
N LEU A 25 2.37 19.89 27.15
CA LEU A 25 2.70 18.47 27.25
C LEU A 25 4.21 18.36 27.45
N GLY A 26 4.64 17.91 28.62
CA GLY A 26 6.05 17.76 29.02
C GLY A 26 6.20 16.72 30.13
N ASP A 27 7.06 16.95 31.12
CA ASP A 27 7.40 15.94 32.15
C ASP A 27 6.46 15.91 33.39
N ASN A 28 5.39 16.70 33.39
CA ASN A 28 4.47 16.76 34.53
C ASN A 28 3.47 15.57 34.54
N ILE A 29 2.89 15.27 35.70
CA ILE A 29 1.96 14.14 35.84
C ILE A 29 0.72 14.28 34.94
N GLN A 30 0.24 15.51 34.71
CA GLN A 30 -0.88 15.78 33.81
C GLN A 30 -0.57 15.37 32.37
N SER A 31 0.65 15.62 31.90
CA SER A 31 1.13 15.22 30.57
C SER A 31 1.21 13.70 30.44
N LYS A 32 1.64 12.99 31.49
CA LYS A 32 1.67 11.52 31.49
C LYS A 32 0.26 10.91 31.41
N VAL A 33 -0.69 11.46 32.15
CA VAL A 33 -2.11 11.03 32.08
C VAL A 33 -2.69 11.30 30.69
N LEU A 34 -2.38 12.47 30.12
CA LEU A 34 -2.86 12.86 28.80
C LEU A 34 -2.21 12.04 27.68
N ALA A 35 -0.94 11.65 27.82
CA ALA A 35 -0.27 10.70 26.92
C ALA A 35 -0.95 9.34 26.91
N PHE A 36 -1.29 8.83 28.09
CA PHE A 36 -2.03 7.58 28.21
C PHE A 36 -3.41 7.67 27.55
N ALA A 37 -4.15 8.76 27.81
CA ALA A 37 -5.45 9.00 27.19
C ALA A 37 -5.36 9.10 25.65
N PHE A 38 -4.33 9.77 25.10
CA PHE A 38 -4.11 9.82 23.65
C PHE A 38 -3.69 8.48 23.07
N GLY A 39 -2.91 7.67 23.79
CA GLY A 39 -2.57 6.31 23.39
C GLY A 39 -3.82 5.43 23.25
N LEU A 40 -4.65 5.39 24.30
CA LEU A 40 -5.93 4.68 24.26
C LEU A 40 -6.87 5.22 23.19
N SER A 41 -6.98 6.54 23.08
CA SER A 41 -7.85 7.17 22.09
C SER A 41 -7.39 6.85 20.66
N ALA A 42 -6.08 6.83 20.41
CA ALA A 42 -5.53 6.48 19.10
C ALA A 42 -5.82 5.02 18.69
N GLU A 43 -5.83 4.11 19.66
CA GLU A 43 -6.19 2.71 19.43
C GLU A 43 -7.68 2.56 19.13
N ILE A 44 -8.53 3.14 19.97
CA ILE A 44 -10.00 3.12 19.78
C ILE A 44 -10.37 3.76 18.44
N GLU A 45 -9.77 4.90 18.09
CA GLU A 45 -10.04 5.59 16.83
C GLU A 45 -9.68 4.72 15.61
N ARG A 46 -8.54 4.01 15.68
CA ARG A 46 -8.12 3.06 14.63
C ARG A 46 -9.12 1.91 14.50
N ASP A 47 -9.57 1.36 15.61
CA ASP A 47 -10.54 0.27 15.63
C ASP A 47 -11.89 0.70 15.08
N LEU A 48 -12.40 1.87 15.47
CA LEU A 48 -13.64 2.43 14.96
C LEU A 48 -13.57 2.68 13.44
N ILE A 49 -12.46 3.18 12.92
CA ILE A 49 -12.24 3.33 11.46
C ILE A 49 -12.24 1.97 10.77
N SER A 50 -11.57 0.97 11.36
CA SER A 50 -11.55 -0.38 10.81
C SER A 50 -12.94 -1.02 10.81
N GLN A 51 -13.68 -0.89 11.91
CA GLN A 51 -15.05 -1.41 12.03
C GLN A 51 -15.96 -0.77 10.98
N ARG A 52 -15.98 0.56 10.90
CA ARG A 52 -16.78 1.30 9.92
C ARG A 52 -16.49 0.88 8.47
N THR A 53 -15.22 0.72 8.11
CA THR A 53 -14.83 0.31 6.75
C THR A 53 -15.23 -1.14 6.45
N LYS A 54 -15.07 -2.06 7.41
CA LYS A 54 -15.50 -3.45 7.27
C LYS A 54 -17.01 -3.56 7.10
N GLU A 55 -17.78 -2.85 7.90
CA GLU A 55 -19.25 -2.82 7.82
C GLU A 55 -19.72 -2.27 6.47
N ALA A 56 -19.14 -1.15 6.02
CA ALA A 56 -19.47 -0.56 4.72
C ALA A 56 -19.15 -1.51 3.56
N LEU A 57 -18.02 -2.22 3.61
CA LEU A 57 -17.65 -3.22 2.60
C LEU A 57 -18.56 -4.45 2.66
N ALA A 58 -18.93 -4.93 3.85
CA ALA A 58 -19.86 -6.05 4.02
C ALA A 58 -21.23 -5.70 3.41
N ARG A 59 -21.73 -4.49 3.68
CA ARG A 59 -22.97 -3.99 3.08
C ARG A 59 -22.88 -3.89 1.56
N LYS A 60 -21.79 -3.34 1.02
CA LYS A 60 -21.58 -3.27 -0.44
C LYS A 60 -21.52 -4.65 -1.09
N ARG A 61 -20.91 -5.63 -0.41
CA ARG A 61 -20.88 -7.02 -0.87
C ARG A 61 -22.27 -7.65 -0.87
N SER A 62 -23.09 -7.41 0.16
CA SER A 62 -24.48 -7.92 0.21
C SER A 62 -25.39 -7.25 -0.82
N GLU A 63 -25.11 -5.99 -1.18
CA GLU A 63 -25.76 -5.28 -2.30
C GLU A 63 -25.32 -5.82 -3.68
N GLY A 64 -24.42 -6.81 -3.74
CA GLY A 64 -23.94 -7.41 -4.99
C GLY A 64 -22.80 -6.63 -5.66
N VAL A 65 -22.23 -5.61 -5.01
CA VAL A 65 -21.08 -4.88 -5.55
C VAL A 65 -19.83 -5.75 -5.50
N ILE A 66 -19.19 -5.96 -6.66
CA ILE A 66 -17.91 -6.66 -6.78
C ILE A 66 -16.82 -5.79 -6.15
N LEU A 67 -16.30 -6.22 -5.00
CA LEU A 67 -15.19 -5.56 -4.33
C LEU A 67 -13.85 -5.95 -4.96
N GLY A 68 -12.88 -5.04 -4.91
CA GLY A 68 -11.54 -5.28 -5.43
C GLY A 68 -11.45 -5.09 -6.94
N ARG A 69 -10.58 -5.87 -7.58
CA ARG A 69 -10.31 -5.73 -9.02
C ARG A 69 -11.44 -6.38 -9.84
N PRO A 70 -12.05 -5.66 -10.80
CA PRO A 70 -13.09 -6.23 -11.65
C PRO A 70 -12.63 -7.47 -12.40
N LEU A 71 -13.55 -8.40 -12.62
CA LEU A 71 -13.30 -9.64 -13.35
C LEU A 71 -12.79 -9.32 -14.77
N GLY A 72 -11.74 -10.03 -15.19
CA GLY A 72 -11.14 -9.87 -16.52
C GLY A 72 -10.31 -8.59 -16.75
N LYS A 73 -10.39 -7.59 -15.86
CA LYS A 73 -9.62 -6.34 -16.01
C LYS A 73 -8.13 -6.62 -15.87
N LYS A 74 -7.36 -6.53 -16.95
CA LYS A 74 -5.88 -6.62 -16.94
C LYS A 74 -5.26 -5.27 -16.53
N SER A 75 -4.05 -5.29 -15.98
CA SER A 75 -3.33 -4.04 -15.66
C SER A 75 -3.01 -3.33 -16.97
N SER A 76 -3.10 -2.01 -17.05
CA SER A 76 -2.70 -1.28 -18.26
C SER A 76 -1.19 -1.41 -18.48
N ARG A 77 -0.40 -1.25 -17.42
CA ARG A 77 1.06 -1.40 -17.41
C ARG A 77 1.46 -2.60 -16.54
N VAL A 78 2.43 -3.38 -17.00
CA VAL A 78 3.05 -4.47 -16.22
C VAL A 78 4.54 -4.20 -16.05
N LYS A 79 5.22 -4.98 -15.22
CA LYS A 79 6.65 -4.78 -14.91
C LYS A 79 7.57 -4.75 -16.14
N LEU A 80 7.21 -5.49 -17.19
CA LEU A 80 7.98 -5.57 -18.44
C LEU A 80 7.53 -4.55 -19.50
N SER A 81 6.51 -3.73 -19.21
CA SER A 81 6.06 -2.68 -20.14
C SER A 81 7.09 -1.57 -20.24
N GLY A 82 7.57 -1.29 -21.45
CA GLY A 82 8.67 -0.37 -21.74
C GLY A 82 10.01 -1.04 -22.02
N HIS A 83 10.12 -2.37 -21.81
CA HIS A 83 11.33 -3.15 -22.10
C HIS A 83 11.14 -4.07 -23.32
N GLU A 84 10.20 -3.73 -24.20
CA GLU A 84 9.86 -4.56 -25.35
C GLU A 84 11.08 -4.85 -26.24
N ASP A 85 11.81 -3.80 -26.62
CA ASP A 85 12.94 -3.90 -27.54
C ASP A 85 14.12 -4.68 -26.92
N GLU A 86 14.38 -4.46 -25.63
CA GLU A 86 15.40 -5.21 -24.89
C GLU A 86 15.07 -6.70 -24.81
N ILE A 87 13.80 -7.04 -24.56
CA ILE A 87 13.34 -8.43 -24.50
C ILE A 87 13.46 -9.09 -25.88
N ILE A 88 13.13 -8.39 -26.96
CA ILE A 88 13.30 -8.88 -28.33
C ILE A 88 14.78 -9.16 -28.62
N ALA A 89 15.67 -8.21 -28.32
CA ALA A 89 17.12 -8.40 -28.51
C ALA A 89 17.68 -9.59 -27.71
N LEU A 90 17.16 -9.84 -26.50
CA LEU A 90 17.55 -11.01 -25.71
C LEU A 90 17.03 -12.32 -26.30
N LEU A 91 15.83 -12.31 -26.88
CA LEU A 91 15.26 -13.49 -27.55
C LEU A 91 16.00 -13.82 -28.86
N GLU A 92 16.40 -12.82 -29.64
CA GLU A 92 17.23 -13.00 -30.84
C GLU A 92 18.57 -13.66 -30.50
N LYS A 93 19.16 -13.29 -29.35
CA LYS A 93 20.36 -13.93 -28.80
C LYS A 93 20.11 -15.34 -28.22
N ARG A 94 18.91 -15.92 -28.43
CA ARG A 94 18.45 -17.21 -27.89
C ARG A 94 18.53 -17.32 -26.36
N THR A 95 18.40 -16.19 -25.66
CA THR A 95 18.38 -16.18 -24.20
C THR A 95 17.10 -16.86 -23.70
N SER A 96 17.23 -17.82 -22.78
CA SER A 96 16.07 -18.51 -22.23
C SER A 96 15.13 -17.55 -21.46
N LYS A 97 13.82 -17.80 -21.49
CA LYS A 97 12.81 -17.03 -20.73
C LYS A 97 13.13 -16.98 -19.23
N SER A 98 13.74 -18.03 -18.69
CA SER A 98 14.20 -18.07 -17.29
C SER A 98 15.34 -17.10 -17.02
N ALA A 99 16.30 -16.98 -17.94
CA ALA A 99 17.38 -16.00 -17.81
C ALA A 99 16.88 -14.56 -17.97
N ILE A 100 15.96 -14.32 -18.93
CA ILE A 100 15.28 -13.02 -19.08
C ILE A 100 14.54 -12.65 -17.78
N GLY A 101 13.83 -13.60 -17.16
CA GLY A 101 13.18 -13.38 -15.88
C GLY A 101 14.15 -12.94 -14.78
N ARG A 102 15.33 -13.56 -14.70
CA ARG A 102 16.36 -13.15 -13.72
C ARG A 102 16.91 -11.75 -14.01
N ILE A 103 17.15 -11.40 -15.28
CA ILE A 103 17.64 -10.08 -15.69
C ILE A 103 16.67 -8.98 -15.24
N PHE A 104 15.36 -9.18 -15.44
CA PHE A 104 14.32 -8.20 -15.09
C PHE A 104 13.74 -8.38 -13.68
N GLY A 105 14.26 -9.31 -12.86
CA GLY A 105 13.76 -9.57 -11.51
C GLY A 105 12.30 -10.06 -11.47
N VAL A 106 11.84 -10.79 -12.49
CA VAL A 106 10.48 -11.33 -12.59
C VAL A 106 10.48 -12.85 -12.76
N ASN A 107 9.34 -13.48 -12.47
CA ASN A 107 9.17 -14.91 -12.72
C ASN A 107 9.20 -15.20 -14.24
N ARG A 108 9.79 -16.32 -14.66
CA ARG A 108 9.77 -16.79 -16.06
C ARG A 108 8.36 -16.82 -16.66
N MET A 109 7.34 -17.09 -15.85
CA MET A 109 5.94 -17.09 -16.27
C MET A 109 5.45 -15.69 -16.60
N THR A 110 5.91 -14.66 -15.89
CA THR A 110 5.60 -13.27 -16.21
C THR A 110 6.18 -12.88 -17.57
N VAL A 111 7.38 -13.35 -17.90
CA VAL A 111 7.98 -13.19 -19.24
C VAL A 111 7.14 -13.92 -20.29
N ASP A 112 6.78 -15.19 -20.05
CA ASP A 112 5.97 -15.97 -21.00
C ASP A 112 4.59 -15.34 -21.26
N SER A 113 3.88 -14.93 -20.20
CA SER A 113 2.59 -14.23 -20.32
C SER A 113 2.74 -12.88 -21.02
N PHE A 114 3.81 -12.13 -20.76
CA PHE A 114 4.06 -10.86 -21.44
C PHE A 114 4.26 -11.05 -22.94
N LEU A 115 5.06 -12.05 -23.33
CA LEU A 115 5.29 -12.38 -24.74
C LEU A 115 3.99 -12.79 -25.44
N LYS A 116 3.22 -13.72 -24.84
CA LYS A 116 1.98 -14.23 -25.43
C LYS A 116 0.88 -13.18 -25.52
N GLU A 117 0.70 -12.38 -24.47
CA GLU A 117 -0.44 -11.49 -24.37
C GLU A 117 -0.20 -10.11 -24.95
N ARG A 118 1.05 -9.62 -24.97
CA ARG A 118 1.33 -8.22 -25.35
C ARG A 118 2.23 -8.06 -26.57
N MET A 119 3.15 -8.98 -26.82
CA MET A 119 4.01 -8.90 -28.01
C MET A 119 3.31 -9.45 -29.26
N VAL A 120 2.53 -10.53 -29.12
CA VAL A 120 1.73 -11.08 -30.23
C VAL A 120 0.61 -10.12 -30.66
N GLN A 121 0.02 -9.38 -29.73
CA GLN A 121 -1.05 -8.40 -30.05
C GLN A 121 -0.54 -7.14 -30.76
N LYS A 122 0.76 -6.85 -30.74
CA LYS A 122 1.36 -5.69 -31.42
C LYS A 122 1.69 -5.96 -32.90
N GLN A 123 1.63 -7.22 -33.35
CA GLN A 123 1.90 -7.65 -34.73
C GLN A 123 0.62 -7.86 -35.58
N LYS A 124 -0.56 -7.65 -34.99
CA LYS A 124 -1.84 -7.54 -35.71
C LYS A 124 -2.26 -6.08 -35.76
#